data_AF-A0A1H1M620-F1
#
_entry.id   AF-A0A1H1M620-F1
#
_cell.length_a   1.000
_cell.length_b   1.000
_cell.length_c   1.000
_cell.angle_alpha   90.00
_cell.angle_beta   90.00
_cell.angle_gamma   90.00
#
_symmetry.space_group_name_H-M   'P 1'
#
loop_
_entity.id
_entity.type
_entity.pdbx_description
1 polymer ?
#
loop_
_entity_poly.entity_id
_entity_poly.type
_entity_poly.pdbx_seq_one_letter_code
_entity_poly.pdbx_strand_id
1 'polypeptide(L)'
;MAIKLLSYIFLFYVGFYFYRLAENHNKYKWLCGFLGIASFFLGSILYLLYIRFFTEIIINEFEITNLSFKSSIAGFVFVVFLFKILNFIWSKKKKLKNEVDKIGED
;
A
#
# COMPACT_ATOMS: atom_id res chain seq x y z
N MET A 1 -16.21 20.26 -1.13
CA MET A 1 -15.22 20.29 -2.24
C MET A 1 -13.79 20.05 -1.74
N ALA A 2 -13.32 20.75 -0.71
CA ALA A 2 -11.97 20.62 -0.15
C ALA A 2 -11.55 19.19 0.28
N ILE A 3 -12.45 18.43 0.91
CA ILE A 3 -12.16 17.06 1.38
C ILE A 3 -11.80 16.12 0.23
N LYS A 4 -12.48 16.23 -0.92
CA LYS A 4 -12.19 15.40 -2.10
C LYS A 4 -10.80 15.70 -2.66
N LEU A 5 -10.42 16.98 -2.70
CA LEU A 5 -9.10 17.41 -3.17
C LEU A 5 -7.98 16.87 -2.27
N LEU A 6 -8.19 16.89 -0.95
CA LEU A 6 -7.23 16.33 0.01
C LEU A 6 -7.03 14.83 -0.18
N SER A 7 -8.11 14.07 -0.44
CA SER A 7 -8.03 12.64 -0.74
C SER A 7 -7.25 12.35 -2.02
N TYR A 8 -7.41 13.16 -3.08
CA TYR A 8 -6.65 12.99 -4.31
C TYR A 8 -5.16 13.30 -4.13
N ILE A 9 -4.83 14.36 -3.38
CA ILE A 9 -3.44 14.69 -3.04
C ILE A 9 -2.82 13.54 -2.25
N PHE A 10 -3.54 13.01 -1.27
CA PHE A 10 -3.08 11.86 -0.49
C PHE A 10 -2.81 10.64 -1.38
N LEU A 11 -3.75 10.27 -2.27
CA LEU A 11 -3.56 9.15 -3.21
C LEU A 11 -2.38 9.38 -4.17
N PHE A 12 -2.19 10.61 -4.64
CA PHE A 12 -1.03 10.98 -5.44
C PHE A 12 0.27 10.71 -4.67
N TYR A 13 0.36 11.11 -3.41
CA TYR A 13 1.53 10.82 -2.57
C TYR A 13 1.74 9.32 -2.39
N VAL A 14 0.69 8.55 -2.12
CA VAL A 14 0.79 7.08 -2.02
C VAL A 14 1.42 6.49 -3.28
N GLY A 15 0.89 6.82 -4.46
CA GLY A 15 1.46 6.37 -5.74
C GLY A 15 2.90 6.86 -5.94
N PHE A 16 3.18 8.12 -5.62
CA PHE A 16 4.51 8.71 -5.74
C PHE A 16 5.56 8.02 -4.85
N TYR A 17 5.21 7.65 -3.62
CA TYR A 17 6.11 6.90 -2.74
C TYR A 17 6.43 5.52 -3.29
N PHE A 18 5.43 4.80 -3.82
CA PHE A 18 5.65 3.50 -4.45
C PHE A 18 6.46 3.62 -5.75
N TYR A 19 6.23 4.67 -6.53
CA TYR A 19 7.04 4.97 -7.71
C TYR A 19 8.52 5.15 -7.33
N ARG A 20 8.81 5.99 -6.31
CA ARG A 20 10.17 6.21 -5.81
C ARG A 20 10.79 4.93 -5.24
N LEU A 21 10.00 4.10 -4.58
CA LEU A 21 10.48 2.81 -4.07
C LEU A 21 10.96 1.93 -5.22
N ALA A 22 10.17 1.82 -6.30
CA ALA A 22 10.58 1.05 -7.47
C ALA A 22 11.81 1.66 -8.16
N GLU A 23 11.90 2.98 -8.26
CA GLU A 23 13.07 3.68 -8.80
C GLU A 23 14.35 3.35 -8.02
N ASN A 24 14.31 3.41 -6.69
CA ASN A 24 15.46 3.09 -5.82
C ASN A 24 15.94 1.63 -5.95
N HIS A 25 15.05 0.73 -6.35
CA HIS A 25 15.31 -0.70 -6.50
C HIS A 25 15.41 -1.15 -7.98
N ASN A 26 15.50 -0.19 -8.90
CA ASN A 26 15.58 -0.39 -10.36
C ASN A 26 14.47 -1.33 -10.90
N LYS A 27 13.23 -1.11 -10.45
CA LYS A 27 12.00 -1.82 -10.86
C LYS A 27 11.12 -0.93 -11.74
N TYR A 28 10.09 -1.52 -12.33
CA TYR A 28 9.11 -0.81 -13.17
C TYR A 28 8.35 0.27 -12.36
N LYS A 29 8.74 1.53 -12.55
CA LYS A 29 8.32 2.67 -11.73
C LYS A 29 6.80 2.91 -11.78
N TRP A 30 6.24 2.94 -13.00
CA TRP A 30 4.81 3.19 -13.24
C TRP A 30 3.92 2.09 -12.66
N LEU A 31 4.26 0.82 -12.92
CA LEU A 31 3.49 -0.31 -12.39
C LEU A 31 3.46 -0.30 -10.86
N CYS A 32 4.59 0.00 -10.21
CA CYS A 32 4.63 0.08 -8.75
C CYS A 32 3.81 1.27 -8.22
N GLY A 33 3.86 2.43 -8.89
CA GLY A 33 3.02 3.57 -8.53
C GLY A 33 1.52 3.25 -8.56
N PHE A 34 1.05 2.62 -9.65
CA PHE A 34 -0.33 2.13 -9.74
C PHE A 34 -0.64 1.05 -8.69
N LEU A 35 0.31 0.16 -8.40
CA LEU A 35 0.16 -0.85 -7.36
C LEU A 35 -0.08 -0.22 -5.99
N GLY A 36 0.63 0.86 -5.65
CA GLY A 36 0.41 1.59 -4.39
C GLY A 36 -1.01 2.13 -4.25
N ILE A 37 -1.53 2.76 -5.32
CA ILE A 37 -2.89 3.28 -5.37
C ILE A 37 -3.92 2.14 -5.29
N ALA A 38 -3.73 1.09 -6.09
CA ALA A 38 -4.60 -0.10 -6.07
C ALA A 38 -4.63 -0.77 -4.69
N SER A 39 -3.49 -0.80 -4.00
CA SER A 39 -3.35 -1.39 -2.67
C SER A 39 -4.17 -0.64 -1.61
N PHE A 40 -4.30 0.68 -1.72
CA PHE A 40 -5.18 1.45 -0.84
C PHE A 40 -6.63 0.96 -0.94
N PHE A 41 -7.17 0.89 -2.16
CA PHE A 41 -8.53 0.44 -2.41
C PHE A 41 -8.72 -1.03 -2.02
N LEU A 42 -7.74 -1.89 -2.33
CA LEU A 42 -7.76 -3.29 -1.91
C LEU A 42 -7.80 -3.43 -0.39
N GLY A 43 -6.98 -2.69 0.35
CA GLY A 43 -6.98 -2.70 1.82
C GLY A 43 -8.33 -2.25 2.39
N SER A 44 -8.93 -1.20 1.82
CA SER A 44 -10.26 -0.74 2.23
C SER A 44 -11.36 -1.77 1.96
N ILE A 45 -11.35 -2.42 0.78
CA ILE A 45 -12.30 -3.48 0.43
C ILE A 45 -12.11 -4.70 1.32
N LEU A 46 -10.86 -5.14 1.56
CA LEU A 46 -10.55 -6.26 2.43
C LEU A 46 -11.07 -6.04 3.85
N TYR A 47 -10.99 -4.81 4.37
CA TYR A 47 -11.57 -4.47 5.67
C TYR A 47 -13.10 -4.59 5.68
N LEU A 48 -13.77 -4.13 4.62
CA LEU A 48 -15.23 -4.26 4.52
C LEU A 48 -15.65 -5.73 4.44
N LEU A 49 -14.93 -6.55 3.68
CA LEU A 49 -15.16 -7.99 3.60
C LEU A 49 -14.90 -8.65 4.95
N TYR A 50 -13.80 -8.29 5.63
CA TYR A 50 -13.50 -8.77 6.97
C TYR A 50 -14.65 -8.48 7.92
N ILE A 51 -15.14 -7.24 7.94
CA ILE A 51 -16.25 -6.88 8.82
C ILE A 51 -17.49 -7.71 8.49
N ARG A 52 -17.84 -7.84 7.21
CA ARG A 52 -19.04 -8.54 6.77
C ARG A 52 -19.04 -10.04 7.07
N PHE A 53 -17.90 -10.71 6.98
CA PHE A 53 -17.82 -12.16 7.18
C PHE A 53 -17.53 -12.58 8.61
N PHE A 54 -16.74 -11.79 9.36
CA PHE A 54 -16.20 -12.21 10.65
C PHE A 54 -16.82 -11.50 11.85
N THR A 55 -17.56 -10.42 11.62
CA THR A 55 -18.23 -9.67 12.68
C THR A 55 -19.70 -9.65 12.33
N GLU A 56 -20.53 -10.30 13.15
CA GLU A 56 -21.99 -10.33 13.04
C GLU A 56 -22.62 -8.95 13.39
N ILE A 57 -21.99 -7.86 12.95
CA ILE A 57 -22.42 -6.49 13.18
C ILE A 57 -23.58 -6.19 12.23
N ILE A 58 -24.74 -5.88 12.81
CA ILE A 58 -25.88 -5.34 12.06
C ILE A 58 -25.57 -3.89 11.73
N ILE A 59 -25.24 -3.63 10.47
CA ILE A 59 -24.86 -2.29 10.01
C ILE A 59 -26.11 -1.40 9.95
N ASN A 60 -26.25 -0.48 10.90
CA ASN A 60 -27.24 0.60 10.83
C ASN A 60 -26.70 1.80 10.03
N GLU A 61 -27.60 2.63 9.47
CA GLU A 61 -27.21 3.79 8.64
C GLU A 61 -26.24 4.75 9.33
N PHE A 62 -26.40 4.98 10.64
CA PHE A 62 -25.48 5.82 11.43
C PHE A 62 -24.06 5.24 11.53
N GLU A 63 -23.89 3.93 11.36
CA GLU A 63 -22.59 3.28 11.45
C GLU A 63 -21.83 3.30 10.11
N ILE A 64 -22.50 3.57 8.99
CA ILE A 64 -21.91 3.55 7.65
C ILE A 64 -20.77 4.59 7.55
N THR A 65 -20.95 5.77 8.13
CA THR A 65 -19.91 6.82 8.16
C THR A 65 -18.69 6.38 8.97
N ASN A 66 -18.92 5.75 10.14
CA ASN A 66 -17.85 5.23 11.00
C ASN A 66 -17.11 4.07 10.32
N LEU A 67 -17.86 3.17 9.68
CA LEU A 67 -17.32 2.06 8.91
C LEU A 67 -16.46 2.54 7.72
N SER A 68 -16.91 3.55 6.99
CA SER A 68 -16.17 4.13 5.87
C SER A 68 -14.85 4.76 6.33
N PHE A 69 -14.86 5.45 7.48
CA PHE A 69 -13.67 6.02 8.07
C PHE A 69 -12.67 4.92 8.52
N LYS A 70 -13.15 3.89 9.22
CA LYS A 70 -12.34 2.74 9.61
C LYS A 70 -11.74 2.00 8.41
N SER A 71 -12.53 1.80 7.35
CA SER A 71 -12.07 1.20 6.09
C SER A 71 -10.98 2.02 5.40
N SER A 72 -11.09 3.35 5.45
CA SER A 72 -10.05 4.25 4.91
C SER A 72 -8.75 4.15 5.71
N ILE A 73 -8.82 4.08 7.04
CA ILE A 73 -7.65 3.86 7.91
C ILE A 73 -7.04 2.48 7.62
N ALA A 74 -7.85 1.44 7.49
CA ALA A 74 -7.38 0.10 7.15
C ALA A 74 -6.65 0.07 5.79
N GLY A 75 -7.18 0.77 4.78
CA GLY A 75 -6.52 0.97 3.50
C GLY A 75 -5.15 1.64 3.64
N PHE A 76 -5.05 2.69 4.46
CA PHE A 76 -3.76 3.35 4.74
C PHE A 76 -2.77 2.41 5.43
N VAL A 77 -3.20 1.68 6.45
CA VAL A 77 -2.35 0.70 7.16
C VAL A 77 -1.85 -0.37 6.19
N PHE A 78 -2.73 -0.88 5.32
CA PHE A 78 -2.38 -1.87 4.30
C PHE A 78 -1.32 -1.35 3.33
N VAL A 79 -1.45 -0.11 2.84
CA VAL A 79 -0.45 0.53 1.99
C VAL A 79 0.91 0.63 2.68
N VAL A 80 0.94 1.09 3.93
CA VAL A 80 2.19 1.21 4.70
C VAL A 80 2.83 -0.16 4.93
N PHE A 81 2.02 -1.17 5.25
CA PHE A 81 2.48 -2.53 5.44
C PHE A 81 3.08 -3.10 4.16
N LEU A 82 2.36 -2.98 3.03
CA LEU A 82 2.82 -3.45 1.74
C LEU A 82 4.10 -2.75 1.29
N PHE A 83 4.18 -1.43 1.49
CA PHE A 83 5.39 -0.64 1.20
C PHE A 83 6.60 -1.17 1.96
N LYS A 84 6.44 -1.44 3.27
CA LYS A 84 7.52 -2.00 4.10
C LYS A 84 7.95 -3.38 3.61
N ILE A 85 7.01 -4.26 3.27
CA ILE A 85 7.31 -5.61 2.74
C ILE A 85 8.08 -5.51 1.43
N LEU A 86 7.61 -4.71 0.47
CA LEU A 86 8.28 -4.52 -0.82
C LEU A 86 9.70 -4.00 -0.63
N ASN A 87 9.87 -2.97 0.22
CA ASN A 87 11.18 -2.42 0.51
C ASN A 87 12.12 -3.45 1.15
N PHE A 88 11.61 -4.27 2.07
CA PHE A 88 12.39 -5.34 2.70
C PHE A 88 12.80 -6.44 1.71
N ILE A 89 11.88 -6.92 0.88
CA ILE A 89 12.17 -7.94 -0.13
C ILE A 89 13.19 -7.44 -1.15
N TRP A 90 13.03 -6.20 -1.63
CA TRP A 90 13.92 -5.66 -2.66
C TRP A 90 15.30 -5.27 -2.12
N SER A 91 15.37 -4.74 -0.89
CA SER A 91 16.66 -4.46 -0.24
C SER A 91 17.47 -5.72 0.03
N LYS A 92 16.84 -6.85 0.39
CA LYS A 92 17.52 -8.14 0.50
C LYS A 92 18.12 -8.61 -0.81
N LYS A 93 17.36 -8.52 -1.92
CA LYS A 93 17.85 -8.91 -3.25
C LYS A 93 19.07 -8.08 -3.70
N LYS A 94 19.11 -6.80 -3.35
CA LYS A 94 20.26 -5.93 -3.66
C LYS A 94 21.52 -6.34 -2.90
N LYS A 95 21.41 -6.71 -1.62
CA LYS A 95 22.55 -7.18 -0.82
C LYS A 95 23.15 -8.48 -1.37
N LEU A 96 22.29 -9.42 -1.76
CA LEU A 96 22.71 -10.73 -2.25
C LEU A 96 23.47 -10.65 -3.59
N LYS A 97 23.07 -9.74 -4.49
CA LYS A 97 23.81 -9.50 -5.75
C LYS A 97 25.24 -9.01 -5.49
N ASN A 98 25.38 -8.04 -4.59
CA ASN A 98 26.68 -7.45 -4.27
C ASN A 98 27.64 -8.42 -3.54
N GLU A 99 27.13 -9.46 -2.88
CA GLU A 99 27.95 -10.49 -2.23
C GLU A 99 28.46 -11.52 -3.24
N VAL A 100 27.64 -11.92 -4.22
CA VAL A 100 28.05 -12.87 -5.28
C VAL A 100 29.07 -12.24 -6.23
N ASP A 101 28.88 -10.97 -6.61
CA ASP A 101 29.82 -10.26 -7.49
C ASP A 101 31.23 -10.16 -6.86
N LYS A 102 31.35 -10.15 -5.53
CA LYS A 102 32.64 -10.14 -4.80
C LYS A 102 33.32 -11.51 -4.71
N ILE A 103 32.60 -12.61 -4.92
CA ILE A 103 33.16 -13.97 -4.83
C ILE A 103 33.78 -14.39 -6.17
N GLY A 104 33.40 -13.76 -7.28
CA GLY A 104 33.98 -14.02 -8.62
C GLY A 104 35.11 -13.07 -9.02
N GLU A 105 35.55 -12.19 -8.12
CA GLU A 105 36.66 -11.23 -8.33
C GLU A 105 38.03 -11.75 -7.84
N ASP A 106 38.06 -12.95 -7.25
CA ASP A 106 39.26 -13.72 -6.87
C ASP A 106 39.51 -14.90 -7.84
#